data_AF-A0A953T3P0-F1
#
_entry.id   AF-A0A953T3P0-F1
#
_cell.length_a   1.000
_cell.length_b   1.000
_cell.length_c   1.000
_cell.angle_alpha   90.00
_cell.angle_beta   90.00
_cell.angle_gamma   90.00
#
_symmetry.space_group_name_H-M   'P 1'
#
loop_
_entity.id
_entity.type
_entity.pdbx_description
1 polymer ?
#
loop_
_entity_poly.entity_id
_entity_poly.type
_entity_poly.pdbx_seq_one_letter_code
_entity_poly.pdbx_strand_id
1 'polypeptide(L)'
;MRKKTKLKFYLCIFSPIYLSPILTSCQSSFWDQQNIFESEFHRDFFRQYSLYKGTWEKILNFVKDEKNINSYYLENYKKVKEIDDAWRKTIDVITEKGNRKNLLNEKYYYSSFGYFDENNNFNETDIFSDNKKVNIVHELTKDPEDKSLNIRTMMTYISYINYEMNSIIQDWIKRLENDSVFYLFYRQFINHKGWPFFRNHGSRGLDRQKVFFDNLIGYSNRMESEFQSRYYDSSRIKVDYKKIINSNPEENYGHSHALINLWNEWNGSIVPKINEKNHERIWDNNLIYSVVNFFKSIYKKAEKIKLKNNANLILRLQNKTNSEEIIDLDIKKIFDNFLLQIVDDFENWNIKIYYPEKDYKDLEYIFKDNFEELMSIASKIERIINNYKN
;
A
#
# COMPACT_ATOMS: atom_id res chain seq x y z
N MET A 1 29.30 -17.36 21.12
CA MET A 1 28.80 -18.63 21.70
C MET A 1 27.33 -18.80 21.33
N ARG A 2 27.03 -19.72 20.40
CA ARG A 2 25.67 -20.05 19.93
C ARG A 2 25.04 -21.07 20.88
N LYS A 3 23.91 -20.74 21.51
CA LYS A 3 23.05 -21.74 22.18
C LYS A 3 21.96 -22.19 21.21
N LYS A 4 22.07 -23.44 20.76
CA LYS A 4 21.05 -24.17 20.00
C LYS A 4 19.95 -24.61 20.97
N THR A 5 18.72 -24.16 20.78
CA THR A 5 17.54 -24.67 21.50
C THR A 5 17.09 -25.96 20.80
N LYS A 6 17.18 -27.09 21.50
CA LYS A 6 16.72 -28.40 21.01
C LYS A 6 15.19 -28.48 21.10
N LEU A 7 14.52 -28.71 19.97
CA LEU A 7 13.11 -29.08 19.89
C LEU A 7 12.91 -30.44 20.60
N LYS A 8 12.03 -30.51 21.60
CA LYS A 8 11.57 -31.77 22.19
C LYS A 8 10.42 -32.30 21.33
N PHE A 9 10.65 -33.41 20.64
CA PHE A 9 9.62 -34.22 20.00
C PHE A 9 8.67 -34.77 21.09
N TYR A 10 7.40 -34.38 21.06
CA TYR A 10 6.35 -35.14 21.73
C TYR A 10 5.99 -36.32 20.83
N LEU A 11 6.48 -37.50 21.20
CA LEU A 11 6.00 -38.79 20.69
C LEU A 11 4.56 -38.97 21.19
N CYS A 12 3.58 -38.69 20.32
CA CYS A 12 2.24 -39.25 20.48
C CYS A 12 2.35 -40.75 20.22
N ILE A 13 2.41 -41.54 21.29
CA ILE A 13 2.24 -42.98 21.23
C ILE A 13 0.79 -43.22 20.81
N PHE A 14 0.58 -43.48 19.53
CA PHE A 14 -0.64 -44.12 19.06
C PHE A 14 -0.67 -45.52 19.65
N SER A 15 -1.51 -45.73 20.67
CA SER A 15 -1.88 -47.09 21.07
C SER A 15 -2.76 -47.66 19.95
N PRO A 16 -2.40 -48.78 19.30
CA PRO A 16 -3.31 -49.44 18.39
C PRO A 16 -4.42 -50.06 19.25
N ILE A 17 -5.61 -49.47 19.22
CA ILE A 17 -6.81 -50.14 19.71
C ILE A 17 -7.09 -51.24 18.68
N TYR A 18 -6.71 -52.47 19.02
CA TYR A 18 -7.15 -53.67 18.32
C TYR A 18 -8.68 -53.78 18.47
N LEU A 19 -9.41 -53.31 17.46
CA LEU A 19 -10.82 -53.64 17.30
C LEU A 19 -10.89 -55.05 16.70
N SER A 20 -11.21 -56.02 17.55
CA SER A 20 -11.51 -57.38 17.15
C SER A 20 -12.75 -57.38 16.24
N PRO A 21 -12.76 -58.10 15.10
CA PRO A 21 -13.95 -58.19 14.27
C PRO A 21 -14.91 -59.20 14.92
N ILE A 22 -15.94 -58.71 15.60
CA ILE A 22 -17.09 -59.56 15.96
C ILE A 22 -17.95 -59.69 14.71
N LEU A 23 -17.72 -60.78 13.98
CA LEU A 23 -18.58 -61.27 12.91
C LEU A 23 -19.90 -61.75 13.49
N THR A 24 -20.95 -60.92 13.45
CA THR A 24 -22.35 -61.37 13.48
C THR A 24 -23.31 -60.32 12.87
N SER A 25 -24.02 -60.72 11.81
CA SER A 25 -25.06 -60.00 11.03
C SER A 25 -24.60 -58.80 10.17
N CYS A 26 -24.19 -59.10 8.94
CA CYS A 26 -23.47 -58.22 8.00
C CYS A 26 -24.32 -57.18 7.22
N GLN A 27 -25.45 -56.71 7.74
CA GLN A 27 -26.13 -55.56 7.12
C GLN A 27 -26.28 -54.38 8.09
N SER A 28 -26.83 -54.58 9.29
CA SER A 28 -26.99 -53.50 10.28
C SER A 28 -25.65 -52.87 10.71
N SER A 29 -24.61 -53.68 10.96
CA SER A 29 -23.30 -53.18 11.41
C SER A 29 -22.57 -52.31 10.38
N PHE A 30 -22.78 -52.53 9.07
CA PHE A 30 -22.20 -51.68 8.03
C PHE A 30 -22.98 -50.38 7.86
N TRP A 31 -24.31 -50.43 7.97
CA TRP A 31 -25.16 -49.24 8.01
C TRP A 31 -24.80 -48.33 9.19
N ASP A 32 -24.55 -48.90 10.37
CA ASP A 32 -24.13 -48.16 11.56
C ASP A 32 -22.74 -47.52 11.37
N GLN A 33 -21.79 -48.23 10.77
CA GLN A 33 -20.46 -47.68 10.45
C GLN A 33 -20.52 -46.56 9.41
N GLN A 34 -21.31 -46.70 8.35
CA GLN A 34 -21.50 -45.65 7.35
C GLN A 34 -22.17 -44.41 7.96
N ASN A 35 -23.18 -44.60 8.81
CA ASN A 35 -23.84 -43.50 9.51
C ASN A 35 -22.90 -42.77 10.47
N ILE A 36 -22.01 -43.49 11.16
CA ILE A 36 -20.97 -42.90 12.01
C ILE A 36 -19.99 -42.07 11.15
N PHE A 37 -19.49 -42.63 10.05
CA PHE A 37 -18.57 -41.95 9.15
C PHE A 37 -19.18 -40.68 8.54
N GLU A 38 -20.41 -40.77 8.03
CA GLU A 38 -21.14 -39.61 7.50
C GLU A 38 -21.37 -38.55 8.60
N SER A 39 -21.66 -38.97 9.83
CA SER A 39 -21.85 -38.04 10.95
C SER A 39 -20.55 -37.32 11.33
N GLU A 40 -19.42 -38.03 11.36
CA GLU A 40 -18.10 -37.45 11.65
C GLU A 40 -17.66 -36.49 10.55
N PHE A 41 -17.79 -36.90 9.28
CA PHE A 41 -17.56 -36.05 8.13
C PHE A 41 -18.41 -34.78 8.21
N HIS A 42 -19.72 -34.91 8.44
CA HIS A 42 -20.62 -33.77 8.52
C HIS A 42 -20.24 -32.81 9.63
N ARG A 43 -19.92 -33.33 10.82
CA ARG A 43 -19.50 -32.54 11.98
C ARG A 43 -18.23 -31.74 11.67
N ASP A 44 -17.20 -32.40 11.14
CA ASP A 44 -15.94 -31.73 10.85
C ASP A 44 -16.06 -30.72 9.71
N PHE A 45 -16.80 -31.06 8.67
CA PHE A 45 -17.08 -30.18 7.54
C PHE A 45 -17.84 -28.92 7.99
N PHE A 46 -18.91 -29.10 8.78
CA PHE A 46 -19.71 -27.99 9.31
C PHE A 46 -18.91 -27.10 10.27
N ARG A 47 -18.06 -27.70 11.11
CA ARG A 47 -17.16 -26.95 12.00
C ARG A 47 -16.21 -26.06 11.22
N GLN A 48 -15.54 -26.60 10.19
CA GLN A 48 -14.64 -25.79 9.36
C GLN A 48 -15.39 -24.70 8.59
N TYR A 49 -16.56 -25.00 8.02
CA TYR A 49 -17.40 -23.99 7.39
C TYR A 49 -17.79 -22.86 8.35
N SER A 50 -18.15 -23.19 9.60
CA SER A 50 -18.51 -22.18 10.60
C SER A 50 -17.36 -21.24 10.92
N LEU A 51 -16.13 -21.77 11.01
CA LEU A 51 -14.91 -20.97 11.15
C LEU A 51 -14.69 -20.08 9.92
N TYR A 52 -14.78 -20.66 8.72
CA TYR A 52 -14.62 -19.91 7.46
C TYR A 52 -15.62 -18.75 7.38
N LYS A 53 -16.89 -19.03 7.65
CA LYS A 53 -17.96 -18.02 7.65
C LYS A 53 -17.65 -16.90 8.65
N GLY A 54 -17.25 -17.25 9.88
CA GLY A 54 -16.91 -16.26 10.90
C GLY A 54 -15.76 -15.34 10.48
N THR A 55 -14.67 -15.90 9.94
CA THR A 55 -13.53 -15.11 9.46
C THR A 55 -13.89 -14.27 8.23
N TRP A 56 -14.67 -14.82 7.30
CA TRP A 56 -15.16 -14.09 6.12
C TRP A 56 -16.07 -12.90 6.51
N GLU A 57 -16.97 -13.09 7.47
CA GLU A 57 -17.83 -12.03 7.99
C GLU A 57 -17.03 -10.92 8.68
N LYS A 58 -15.94 -11.25 9.40
CA LYS A 58 -15.03 -10.23 9.96
C LYS A 58 -14.42 -9.35 8.86
N ILE A 59 -13.92 -9.95 7.79
CA ILE A 59 -13.36 -9.22 6.64
C ILE A 59 -14.45 -8.36 6.00
N LEU A 60 -15.62 -8.93 5.71
CA LEU A 60 -16.71 -8.18 5.08
C LEU A 60 -17.20 -7.01 5.93
N ASN A 61 -17.34 -7.20 7.24
CA ASN A 61 -17.77 -6.13 8.14
C ASN A 61 -16.73 -5.00 8.21
N PHE A 62 -15.44 -5.34 8.17
CA PHE A 62 -14.37 -4.35 8.12
C PHE A 62 -14.42 -3.52 6.84
N VAL A 63 -14.57 -4.16 5.67
CA VAL A 63 -14.55 -3.45 4.38
C VAL A 63 -15.85 -2.69 4.07
N LYS A 64 -16.99 -3.16 4.58
CA LYS A 64 -18.30 -2.51 4.38
C LYS A 64 -18.51 -1.29 5.25
N ASP A 65 -17.86 -1.24 6.39
CA ASP A 65 -17.81 -0.02 7.17
C ASP A 65 -16.84 0.94 6.47
N GLU A 66 -17.42 1.80 5.63
CA GLU A 66 -16.69 2.84 4.91
C GLU A 66 -15.82 3.67 5.85
N LYS A 67 -16.20 3.85 7.12
CA LYS A 67 -15.37 4.55 8.11
C LYS A 67 -14.13 3.77 8.48
N ASN A 68 -14.14 2.44 8.48
CA ASN A 68 -12.98 1.65 8.89
C ASN A 68 -11.85 1.81 7.89
N ILE A 69 -12.03 1.40 6.63
CA ILE A 69 -11.00 1.53 5.61
C ILE A 69 -10.58 2.99 5.41
N ASN A 70 -11.55 3.91 5.35
CA ASN A 70 -11.22 5.33 5.19
C ASN A 70 -10.51 5.91 6.42
N SER A 71 -10.79 5.47 7.64
CA SER A 71 -10.12 6.00 8.85
C SER A 71 -8.62 5.72 8.90
N TYR A 72 -8.12 4.70 8.17
CA TYR A 72 -6.68 4.41 8.15
C TYR A 72 -5.92 5.29 7.16
N TYR A 73 -6.50 5.66 6.02
CA TYR A 73 -5.75 6.34 4.95
C TYR A 73 -6.42 7.57 4.34
N LEU A 74 -7.74 7.73 4.44
CA LEU A 74 -8.50 8.72 3.65
C LEU A 74 -8.09 10.16 3.95
N GLU A 75 -7.88 10.52 5.22
CA GLU A 75 -7.51 11.90 5.57
C GLU A 75 -6.15 12.27 4.99
N ASN A 76 -5.16 11.40 5.18
CA ASN A 76 -3.84 11.58 4.60
C ASN A 76 -3.88 11.51 3.06
N TYR A 77 -4.69 10.63 2.47
CA TYR A 77 -4.91 10.58 1.03
C TYR A 77 -5.42 11.92 0.48
N LYS A 78 -6.44 12.52 1.13
CA LYS A 78 -7.01 13.82 0.75
C LYS A 78 -5.96 14.92 0.88
N LYS A 79 -5.22 14.96 1.99
CA LYS A 79 -4.12 15.92 2.20
C LYS A 79 -3.04 15.80 1.15
N VAL A 80 -2.60 14.58 0.83
CA VAL A 80 -1.60 14.34 -0.22
C VAL A 80 -2.13 14.76 -1.59
N LYS A 81 -3.42 14.55 -1.86
CA LYS A 81 -4.05 15.02 -3.09
C LYS A 81 -4.05 16.55 -3.17
N GLU A 82 -4.37 17.25 -2.09
CA GLU A 82 -4.31 18.72 -2.04
C GLU A 82 -2.88 19.24 -2.25
N ILE A 83 -1.89 18.55 -1.68
CA ILE A 83 -0.46 18.85 -1.89
C ILE A 83 -0.08 18.62 -3.37
N ASP A 84 -0.49 17.51 -3.99
CA ASP A 84 -0.26 17.24 -5.43
C ASP A 84 -0.92 18.29 -6.32
N ASP A 85 -2.19 18.63 -6.06
CA ASP A 85 -2.92 19.64 -6.83
C ASP A 85 -2.23 21.02 -6.74
N ALA A 86 -1.74 21.40 -5.56
CA ALA A 86 -0.97 22.63 -5.38
C ALA A 86 0.40 22.58 -6.06
N TRP A 87 1.09 21.44 -5.99
CA TRP A 87 2.36 21.21 -6.68
C TRP A 87 2.24 21.33 -8.20
N ARG A 88 1.19 20.72 -8.78
CA ARG A 88 0.90 20.82 -10.22
C ARG A 88 0.70 22.26 -10.64
N LYS A 89 -0.14 23.02 -9.91
CA LYS A 89 -0.36 24.44 -10.15
C LYS A 89 0.93 25.27 -10.08
N THR A 90 1.81 24.99 -9.11
CA THR A 90 3.12 25.67 -9.02
C THR A 90 3.96 25.40 -10.27
N ILE A 91 4.03 24.15 -10.74
CA ILE A 91 4.79 23.80 -11.93
C ILE A 91 4.16 24.37 -13.21
N ASP A 92 2.83 24.38 -13.29
CA ASP A 92 2.10 25.01 -14.39
C ASP A 92 2.41 26.52 -14.42
N VAL A 93 2.39 27.22 -13.29
CA VAL A 93 2.78 28.64 -13.23
C VAL A 93 4.20 28.88 -13.72
N ILE A 94 5.16 28.02 -13.35
CA ILE A 94 6.56 28.16 -13.80
C ILE A 94 6.68 27.90 -15.30
N THR A 95 5.92 26.96 -15.85
CA THR A 95 5.98 26.59 -17.27
C THR A 95 5.15 27.53 -18.17
N GLU A 96 4.00 28.02 -17.70
CA GLU A 96 3.10 28.94 -18.40
C GLU A 96 3.63 30.38 -18.42
N LYS A 97 4.14 30.91 -17.30
CA LYS A 97 4.61 32.31 -17.23
C LYS A 97 5.74 32.63 -18.20
N GLY A 98 6.49 31.64 -18.66
CA GLY A 98 7.52 31.88 -19.67
C GLY A 98 7.12 31.47 -21.09
N ASN A 99 5.87 31.11 -21.36
CA ASN A 99 5.35 30.79 -22.71
C ASN A 99 6.18 29.70 -23.44
N ARG A 100 6.90 28.86 -22.67
CA ARG A 100 7.97 28.00 -23.17
C ARG A 100 7.94 26.68 -22.41
N LYS A 101 7.53 25.62 -23.11
CA LYS A 101 7.42 24.24 -22.62
C LYS A 101 8.71 23.66 -21.99
N ASN A 102 9.85 24.36 -22.09
CA ASN A 102 11.19 23.86 -21.75
C ASN A 102 11.91 24.64 -20.65
N LEU A 103 11.23 25.52 -19.89
CA LEU A 103 11.88 26.34 -18.83
C LEU A 103 12.55 25.53 -17.73
N LEU A 104 12.03 24.33 -17.47
CA LEU A 104 12.55 23.40 -16.48
C LEU A 104 13.49 22.36 -17.08
N ASN A 105 14.08 22.64 -18.25
CA ASN A 105 15.05 21.76 -18.88
C ASN A 105 16.44 22.37 -18.79
N GLU A 106 17.32 21.70 -18.04
CA GLU A 106 18.69 22.09 -17.75
C GLU A 106 19.53 22.37 -18.99
N LYS A 107 19.15 21.83 -20.16
CA LYS A 107 19.83 22.08 -21.43
C LYS A 107 19.67 23.51 -21.94
N TYR A 108 18.60 24.20 -21.56
CA TYR A 108 18.25 25.50 -22.14
C TYR A 108 18.46 26.70 -21.22
N TYR A 109 18.51 26.50 -19.90
CA TYR A 109 18.61 27.61 -18.94
C TYR A 109 19.72 27.41 -17.90
N TYR A 110 20.42 28.49 -17.56
CA TYR A 110 21.14 28.63 -16.30
C TYR A 110 20.16 29.10 -15.22
N SER A 111 20.40 28.70 -13.97
CA SER A 111 19.63 29.21 -12.83
C SER A 111 20.54 29.76 -11.75
N SER A 112 20.13 30.89 -11.17
CA SER A 112 20.78 31.49 -10.02
C SER A 112 19.73 32.03 -9.05
N PHE A 113 20.12 32.10 -7.79
CA PHE A 113 19.34 32.76 -6.75
C PHE A 113 19.92 34.15 -6.50
N GLY A 114 19.09 35.12 -6.19
CA GLY A 114 19.55 36.47 -5.94
C GLY A 114 18.47 37.35 -5.34
N TYR A 115 18.75 38.64 -5.27
CA TYR A 115 17.79 39.66 -4.90
C TYR A 115 18.13 40.98 -5.60
N PHE A 116 17.13 41.84 -5.75
CA PHE A 116 17.35 43.19 -6.24
C PHE A 116 17.65 44.13 -5.08
N ASP A 117 18.72 44.91 -5.19
CA ASP A 117 19.00 46.00 -4.26
C ASP A 117 18.12 47.24 -4.55
N GLU A 118 18.30 48.30 -3.76
CA GLU A 118 17.56 49.56 -3.91
C GLU A 118 17.82 50.26 -5.26
N ASN A 119 18.94 49.95 -5.92
CA ASN A 119 19.30 50.47 -7.24
C ASN A 119 18.84 49.53 -8.37
N ASN A 120 18.05 48.50 -8.05
CA ASN A 120 17.55 47.48 -8.98
C ASN A 120 18.66 46.63 -9.63
N ASN A 121 19.82 46.50 -8.98
CA ASN A 121 20.85 45.56 -9.41
C ASN A 121 20.58 44.18 -8.82
N PHE A 122 20.72 43.15 -9.66
CA PHE A 122 20.60 41.76 -9.22
C PHE A 122 21.89 41.30 -8.56
N ASN A 123 21.79 40.98 -7.27
CA ASN A 123 22.87 40.46 -6.46
C ASN A 123 22.70 38.94 -6.32
N GLU A 124 23.57 38.17 -6.97
CA GLU A 124 23.54 36.70 -6.89
C GLU A 124 23.92 36.22 -5.49
N THR A 125 23.30 35.13 -5.07
CA THR A 125 23.62 34.43 -3.83
C THR A 125 23.54 32.92 -3.99
N ASP A 126 24.38 32.23 -3.23
CA ASP A 126 24.30 30.78 -3.12
C ASP A 126 23.31 30.33 -2.03
N ILE A 127 22.67 29.20 -2.32
CA ILE A 127 21.83 28.41 -1.41
C ILE A 127 22.39 26.99 -1.39
N PHE A 128 22.48 26.41 -0.19
CA PHE A 128 22.95 25.05 0.02
C PHE A 128 21.88 24.22 0.74
N SER A 129 21.66 23.00 0.25
CA SER A 129 20.87 21.96 0.92
C SER A 129 21.75 20.72 1.03
N ASP A 130 21.84 20.12 2.23
CA ASP A 130 22.69 18.95 2.50
C ASP A 130 24.15 19.10 2.00
N ASN A 131 24.74 20.28 2.24
CA ASN A 131 26.10 20.66 1.82
C ASN A 131 26.34 20.69 0.30
N LYS A 132 25.28 20.64 -0.52
CA LYS A 132 25.36 20.82 -1.99
C LYS A 132 24.71 22.13 -2.39
N LYS A 133 25.32 22.84 -3.37
CA LYS A 133 24.71 24.05 -3.95
C LYS A 133 23.42 23.64 -4.64
N VAL A 134 22.32 24.32 -4.33
CA VAL A 134 21.00 24.03 -4.91
C VAL A 134 20.99 24.43 -6.38
N ASN A 135 20.67 23.47 -7.25
CA ASN A 135 20.34 23.71 -8.66
C ASN A 135 18.83 23.53 -8.83
N ILE A 136 18.06 24.60 -8.77
CA ILE A 136 16.60 24.50 -8.77
C ILE A 136 16.04 23.98 -10.09
N VAL A 137 16.69 24.22 -11.24
CA VAL A 137 16.23 23.66 -12.52
C VAL A 137 16.40 22.14 -12.51
N HIS A 138 17.49 21.65 -11.94
CA HIS A 138 17.66 20.22 -11.68
C HIS A 138 16.62 19.66 -10.73
N GLU A 139 16.22 20.41 -9.71
CA GLU A 139 15.21 19.95 -8.75
C GLU A 139 13.79 19.90 -9.34
N LEU A 140 13.52 20.75 -10.32
CA LEU A 140 12.19 20.92 -10.92
C LEU A 140 12.03 20.20 -12.27
N THR A 141 13.11 19.73 -12.90
CA THR A 141 13.02 18.96 -14.16
C THR A 141 12.35 17.61 -13.95
N LYS A 142 11.61 17.15 -14.97
CA LYS A 142 11.08 15.77 -14.99
C LYS A 142 12.12 14.74 -15.43
N ASP A 143 13.19 15.19 -16.10
CA ASP A 143 14.21 14.35 -16.72
C ASP A 143 15.61 14.83 -16.28
N PRO A 144 16.04 14.55 -15.03
CA PRO A 144 17.39 14.91 -14.56
C PRO A 144 18.47 14.16 -15.35
N GLU A 145 19.52 14.84 -15.77
CA GLU A 145 20.54 14.28 -16.68
C GLU A 145 21.30 13.10 -16.08
N ASP A 146 21.55 13.12 -14.78
CA ASP A 146 22.22 12.06 -14.02
C ASP A 146 21.26 10.96 -13.55
N LYS A 147 19.97 11.08 -13.89
CA LYS A 147 18.89 10.23 -13.40
C LYS A 147 18.82 10.20 -11.86
N SER A 148 19.28 11.23 -11.16
CA SER A 148 19.14 11.28 -9.71
C SER A 148 17.70 11.59 -9.28
N LEU A 149 17.38 11.29 -8.02
CA LEU A 149 16.14 11.75 -7.42
C LEU A 149 16.21 13.26 -7.18
N ASN A 150 15.13 13.92 -7.56
CA ASN A 150 14.96 15.36 -7.42
C ASN A 150 13.55 15.66 -6.88
N ILE A 151 13.27 16.91 -6.50
CA ILE A 151 11.95 17.27 -5.93
C ILE A 151 10.78 16.93 -6.85
N ARG A 152 10.90 17.17 -8.16
CA ARG A 152 9.83 16.90 -9.12
C ARG A 152 9.50 15.41 -9.24
N THR A 153 10.51 14.55 -9.28
CA THR A 153 10.35 13.10 -9.36
C THR A 153 9.80 12.53 -8.05
N MET A 154 10.25 13.02 -6.89
CA MET A 154 9.68 12.66 -5.59
C MET A 154 8.18 12.98 -5.50
N MET A 155 7.79 14.21 -5.86
CA MET A 155 6.38 14.62 -5.85
C MET A 155 5.53 13.83 -6.85
N THR A 156 6.09 13.52 -8.03
CA THR A 156 5.41 12.69 -9.04
C THR A 156 5.14 11.28 -8.50
N TYR A 157 6.12 10.68 -7.84
CA TYR A 157 5.97 9.36 -7.24
C TYR A 157 4.98 9.36 -6.07
N ILE A 158 5.03 10.38 -5.19
CA ILE A 158 4.03 10.58 -4.12
C ILE A 158 2.61 10.66 -4.70
N SER A 159 2.43 11.41 -5.79
CA SER A 159 1.14 11.47 -6.49
C SER A 159 0.73 10.09 -7.00
N TYR A 160 1.60 9.44 -7.79
CA TYR A 160 1.35 8.13 -8.38
C TYR A 160 0.88 7.12 -7.34
N ILE A 161 1.65 6.94 -6.27
CA ILE A 161 1.34 5.94 -5.26
C ILE A 161 0.08 6.27 -4.46
N ASN A 162 -0.20 7.56 -4.25
CA ASN A 162 -1.42 7.99 -3.56
C ASN A 162 -2.68 7.66 -4.37
N TYR A 163 -2.64 7.84 -5.71
CA TYR A 163 -3.74 7.45 -6.59
C TYR A 163 -3.89 5.95 -6.70
N GLU A 164 -2.78 5.24 -6.84
CA GLU A 164 -2.79 3.78 -6.97
C GLU A 164 -3.35 3.10 -5.73
N MET A 165 -2.88 3.50 -4.53
CA MET A 165 -3.35 2.93 -3.28
C MET A 165 -4.88 3.05 -3.15
N ASN A 166 -5.42 4.23 -3.47
CA ASN A 166 -6.86 4.44 -3.46
C ASN A 166 -7.58 3.58 -4.52
N SER A 167 -7.05 3.49 -5.74
CA SER A 167 -7.65 2.68 -6.81
C SER A 167 -7.69 1.19 -6.45
N ILE A 168 -6.59 0.67 -5.90
CA ILE A 168 -6.45 -0.75 -5.55
C ILE A 168 -7.36 -1.12 -4.38
N ILE A 169 -7.41 -0.30 -3.33
CA ILE A 169 -8.35 -0.50 -2.21
C ILE A 169 -9.78 -0.61 -2.73
N GLN A 170 -10.21 0.32 -3.59
CA GLN A 170 -11.59 0.35 -4.09
C GLN A 170 -11.91 -0.86 -4.99
N ASP A 171 -10.99 -1.28 -5.87
CA ASP A 171 -11.20 -2.49 -6.69
C ASP A 171 -11.26 -3.76 -5.83
N TRP A 172 -10.37 -3.89 -4.84
CA TRP A 172 -10.33 -5.06 -3.95
C TRP A 172 -11.58 -5.18 -3.08
N ILE A 173 -12.06 -4.07 -2.50
CA ILE A 173 -13.33 -4.07 -1.75
C ILE A 173 -14.47 -4.55 -2.66
N LYS A 174 -14.58 -4.00 -3.87
CA LYS A 174 -15.62 -4.38 -4.83
C LYS A 174 -15.55 -5.86 -5.19
N ARG A 175 -14.34 -6.40 -5.38
CA ARG A 175 -14.15 -7.84 -5.67
C ARG A 175 -14.53 -8.72 -4.49
N LEU A 176 -14.20 -8.34 -3.27
CA LEU A 176 -14.56 -9.10 -2.07
C LEU A 176 -16.07 -9.33 -1.96
N GLU A 177 -16.87 -8.37 -2.41
CA GLU A 177 -18.32 -8.49 -2.37
C GLU A 177 -18.93 -9.33 -3.50
N ASN A 178 -18.23 -9.48 -4.62
CA ASN A 178 -18.84 -9.93 -5.88
C ASN A 178 -18.15 -11.11 -6.58
N ASP A 179 -16.82 -11.17 -6.59
CA ASP A 179 -16.10 -12.06 -7.52
C ASP A 179 -14.72 -12.53 -7.02
N SER A 180 -14.34 -12.25 -5.77
CA SER A 180 -13.14 -12.84 -5.19
C SER A 180 -13.28 -14.37 -5.09
N VAL A 181 -12.19 -15.11 -5.25
CA VAL A 181 -12.18 -16.56 -5.05
C VAL A 181 -12.64 -16.95 -3.64
N PHE A 182 -12.33 -16.12 -2.65
CA PHE A 182 -12.77 -16.26 -1.26
C PHE A 182 -14.29 -16.13 -1.12
N TYR A 183 -14.89 -15.17 -1.83
CA TYR A 183 -16.34 -15.00 -1.93
C TYR A 183 -16.98 -16.19 -2.67
N LEU A 184 -16.42 -16.62 -3.80
CA LEU A 184 -16.97 -17.72 -4.59
C LEU A 184 -16.99 -19.05 -3.79
N PHE A 185 -15.95 -19.30 -2.99
CA PHE A 185 -15.91 -20.40 -2.02
C PHE A 185 -17.04 -20.28 -0.99
N TYR A 186 -17.16 -19.12 -0.33
CA TYR A 186 -18.23 -18.85 0.64
C TYR A 186 -19.63 -19.05 0.04
N ARG A 187 -19.84 -18.56 -1.18
CA ARG A 187 -21.11 -18.62 -1.90
C ARG A 187 -21.56 -20.03 -2.25
N GLN A 188 -20.64 -21.00 -2.35
CA GLN A 188 -21.05 -22.39 -2.58
C GLN A 188 -22.02 -22.87 -1.49
N PHE A 189 -21.74 -22.55 -0.22
CA PHE A 189 -22.56 -22.97 0.92
C PHE A 189 -23.93 -22.27 0.96
N ILE A 190 -24.04 -21.05 0.42
CA ILE A 190 -25.29 -20.30 0.32
C ILE A 190 -26.14 -20.80 -0.85
N ASN A 191 -25.50 -21.01 -2.01
CA ASN A 191 -26.20 -21.34 -3.26
C ASN A 191 -26.68 -22.81 -3.29
N HIS A 192 -26.04 -23.70 -2.53
CA HIS A 192 -26.28 -25.15 -2.59
C HIS A 192 -27.00 -25.68 -1.35
N LYS A 193 -28.29 -25.37 -1.19
CA LYS A 193 -29.10 -25.87 -0.07
C LYS A 193 -29.11 -27.41 0.01
N GLY A 194 -28.85 -27.93 1.21
CA GLY A 194 -28.81 -29.36 1.50
C GLY A 194 -27.42 -29.98 1.54
N TRP A 195 -26.35 -29.17 1.39
CA TRP A 195 -24.98 -29.61 1.62
C TRP A 195 -24.80 -30.23 3.03
N PRO A 196 -23.80 -31.11 3.22
CA PRO A 196 -22.89 -31.62 2.21
C PRO A 196 -23.45 -32.85 1.46
N PHE A 197 -24.56 -33.44 1.92
CA PHE A 197 -25.06 -34.72 1.39
C PHE A 197 -26.19 -34.61 0.34
N PHE A 198 -26.86 -33.46 0.27
CA PHE A 198 -27.92 -33.18 -0.72
C PHE A 198 -29.06 -34.20 -0.69
N ARG A 199 -29.37 -34.76 0.49
CA ARG A 199 -30.43 -35.76 0.68
C ARG A 199 -31.81 -35.27 0.22
N ASN A 200 -32.02 -33.95 0.22
CA ASN A 200 -33.22 -33.27 -0.28
C ASN A 200 -33.35 -33.23 -1.82
N HIS A 201 -32.36 -33.71 -2.57
CA HIS A 201 -32.35 -33.69 -4.05
C HIS A 201 -32.55 -35.07 -4.69
N GLY A 202 -32.91 -36.09 -3.90
CA GLY A 202 -33.20 -37.43 -4.40
C GLY A 202 -32.07 -38.01 -5.24
N SER A 203 -32.40 -38.54 -6.43
CA SER A 203 -31.44 -39.17 -7.35
C SER A 203 -30.34 -38.23 -7.86
N ARG A 204 -30.55 -36.90 -7.83
CA ARG A 204 -29.53 -35.90 -8.23
C ARG A 204 -28.61 -35.49 -7.08
N GLY A 205 -28.78 -36.06 -5.89
CA GLY A 205 -28.01 -35.69 -4.70
C GLY A 205 -26.51 -35.92 -4.87
N LEU A 206 -26.12 -37.07 -5.41
CA LEU A 206 -24.71 -37.42 -5.65
C LEU A 206 -24.03 -36.50 -6.67
N ASP A 207 -24.69 -36.22 -7.79
CA ASP A 207 -24.15 -35.30 -8.81
C ASP A 207 -23.97 -33.89 -8.25
N ARG A 208 -24.95 -33.40 -7.47
CA ARG A 208 -24.87 -32.10 -6.80
C ARG A 208 -23.76 -32.07 -5.75
N GLN A 209 -23.59 -33.15 -4.99
CA GLN A 209 -22.50 -33.30 -4.03
C GLN A 209 -21.15 -33.22 -4.73
N LYS A 210 -20.98 -33.96 -5.83
CA LYS A 210 -19.77 -33.96 -6.63
C LYS A 210 -19.44 -32.56 -7.14
N VAL A 211 -20.40 -31.87 -7.77
CA VAL A 211 -20.21 -30.50 -8.26
C VAL A 211 -19.86 -29.53 -7.13
N PHE A 212 -20.56 -29.61 -6.00
CA PHE A 212 -20.29 -28.77 -4.83
C PHE A 212 -18.86 -28.99 -4.30
N PHE A 213 -18.43 -30.24 -4.13
CA PHE A 213 -17.09 -30.58 -3.68
C PHE A 213 -16.01 -30.17 -4.68
N ASP A 214 -16.21 -30.43 -5.97
CA ASP A 214 -15.24 -30.09 -7.01
C ASP A 214 -15.08 -28.56 -7.12
N ASN A 215 -16.16 -27.79 -6.96
CA ASN A 215 -16.10 -26.34 -6.87
C ASN A 215 -15.31 -25.85 -5.65
N LEU A 216 -15.57 -26.39 -4.45
CA LEU A 216 -14.85 -26.00 -3.23
C LEU A 216 -13.35 -26.25 -3.36
N ILE A 217 -12.96 -27.42 -3.87
CA ILE A 217 -11.56 -27.76 -4.15
C ILE A 217 -10.97 -26.81 -5.20
N GLY A 218 -11.70 -26.56 -6.29
CA GLY A 218 -11.27 -25.65 -7.35
C GLY A 218 -11.02 -24.23 -6.87
N TYR A 219 -11.87 -23.71 -5.97
CA TYR A 219 -11.66 -22.39 -5.37
C TYR A 219 -10.52 -22.40 -4.34
N SER A 220 -10.44 -23.41 -3.46
CA SER A 220 -9.32 -23.60 -2.51
C SER A 220 -7.96 -23.49 -3.20
N ASN A 221 -7.78 -24.25 -4.29
CA ASN A 221 -6.54 -24.27 -5.07
C ASN A 221 -6.19 -22.94 -5.76
N ARG A 222 -7.17 -22.05 -5.95
CA ARG A 222 -6.96 -20.73 -6.56
C ARG A 222 -6.76 -19.60 -5.55
N MET A 223 -7.01 -19.85 -4.26
CA MET A 223 -6.90 -18.83 -3.21
C MET A 223 -5.50 -18.26 -3.08
N GLU A 224 -4.46 -19.11 -3.08
CA GLU A 224 -3.06 -18.67 -2.95
C GLU A 224 -2.66 -17.69 -4.06
N SER A 225 -3.08 -17.97 -5.30
CA SER A 225 -2.78 -17.11 -6.44
C SER A 225 -3.47 -15.74 -6.33
N GLU A 226 -4.72 -15.69 -5.87
CA GLU A 226 -5.38 -14.41 -5.61
C GLU A 226 -4.76 -13.70 -4.40
N PHE A 227 -4.42 -14.44 -3.34
CA PHE A 227 -3.78 -13.94 -2.14
C PHE A 227 -2.50 -13.17 -2.46
N GLN A 228 -1.59 -13.83 -3.17
CA GLN A 228 -0.29 -13.29 -3.55
C GLN A 228 -0.40 -12.09 -4.51
N SER A 229 -1.31 -12.17 -5.48
CA SER A 229 -1.44 -11.12 -6.50
C SER A 229 -2.17 -9.87 -6.02
N ARG A 230 -3.06 -9.98 -5.02
CA ARG A 230 -3.95 -8.88 -4.62
C ARG A 230 -3.73 -8.38 -3.20
N TYR A 231 -3.45 -9.27 -2.24
CA TYR A 231 -3.49 -8.89 -0.83
C TYR A 231 -2.10 -8.82 -0.21
N TYR A 232 -1.25 -9.83 -0.42
CA TYR A 232 0.09 -9.85 0.16
C TYR A 232 1.09 -10.67 -0.66
N ASP A 233 2.14 -10.00 -1.15
CA ASP A 233 3.28 -10.64 -1.83
C ASP A 233 4.47 -10.73 -0.87
N SER A 234 4.68 -11.92 -0.31
CA SER A 234 5.79 -12.19 0.62
C SER A 234 7.18 -12.05 -0.02
N SER A 235 7.28 -12.16 -1.35
CA SER A 235 8.55 -12.00 -2.06
C SER A 235 9.01 -10.53 -2.14
N ARG A 236 8.08 -9.59 -1.88
CA ARG A 236 8.28 -8.13 -2.00
C ARG A 236 8.20 -7.37 -0.67
N ILE A 237 8.50 -8.02 0.44
CA ILE A 237 8.50 -7.40 1.79
C ILE A 237 9.66 -6.39 1.95
N LYS A 238 10.77 -6.59 1.22
CA LYS A 238 12.02 -5.82 1.36
C LYS A 238 12.29 -4.90 0.19
N VAL A 239 11.24 -4.34 -0.38
CA VAL A 239 11.42 -3.36 -1.45
C VAL A 239 11.99 -2.10 -0.80
N ASP A 240 13.19 -1.74 -1.24
CA ASP A 240 13.77 -0.44 -0.92
C ASP A 240 13.13 0.56 -1.86
N TYR A 241 12.11 1.27 -1.39
CA TYR A 241 11.42 2.28 -2.18
C TYR A 241 12.33 3.46 -2.57
N LYS A 242 13.52 3.55 -1.95
CA LYS A 242 14.65 4.35 -2.45
C LYS A 242 15.38 3.71 -3.64
N LYS A 243 14.84 2.68 -4.29
CA LYS A 243 15.39 2.05 -5.50
C LYS A 243 14.37 1.85 -6.61
N ILE A 244 13.08 2.11 -6.35
CA ILE A 244 12.08 2.29 -7.42
C ILE A 244 12.32 3.68 -8.02
N ILE A 245 13.45 3.82 -8.70
CA ILE A 245 13.99 5.09 -9.11
C ILE A 245 14.55 4.90 -10.52
N ASN A 246 13.85 5.51 -11.47
CA ASN A 246 14.10 5.50 -12.91
C ASN A 246 13.66 4.25 -13.66
N SER A 247 12.99 4.50 -14.78
CA SER A 247 12.19 3.57 -15.59
C SER A 247 10.99 3.02 -14.81
N ASN A 248 9.82 3.19 -15.41
CA ASN A 248 8.57 2.46 -15.20
C ASN A 248 8.53 1.64 -13.89
N PRO A 249 7.78 2.05 -12.84
CA PRO A 249 7.67 1.32 -11.57
C PRO A 249 7.42 -0.19 -11.74
N GLU A 250 6.74 -0.56 -12.83
CA GLU A 250 6.45 -1.94 -13.24
C GLU A 250 7.68 -2.74 -13.72
N GLU A 251 8.70 -2.09 -14.31
CA GLU A 251 9.86 -2.76 -14.93
C GLU A 251 10.95 -3.15 -13.93
N ASN A 252 11.00 -2.49 -12.76
CA ASN A 252 12.12 -2.62 -11.82
C ASN A 252 11.93 -3.69 -10.71
N TYR A 253 10.95 -4.59 -10.84
CA TYR A 253 10.68 -5.68 -9.87
C TYR A 253 10.44 -5.23 -8.41
N GLY A 254 10.41 -3.93 -8.13
CA GLY A 254 10.27 -3.36 -6.79
C GLY A 254 8.83 -3.07 -6.40
N HIS A 255 8.01 -2.57 -7.32
CA HIS A 255 6.65 -2.15 -7.00
C HIS A 255 5.67 -3.34 -6.97
N SER A 256 4.74 -3.40 -6.00
CA SER A 256 3.72 -4.45 -5.91
C SER A 256 2.32 -3.87 -5.85
N HIS A 257 1.41 -4.44 -6.63
CA HIS A 257 -0.03 -4.13 -6.56
C HIS A 257 -0.75 -4.91 -5.43
N ALA A 258 -0.01 -5.72 -4.67
CA ALA A 258 -0.55 -6.36 -3.48
C ALA A 258 -0.78 -5.30 -2.39
N LEU A 259 -2.01 -5.28 -1.85
CA LEU A 259 -2.51 -4.22 -0.99
C LEU A 259 -1.60 -3.91 0.20
N ILE A 260 -1.14 -4.93 0.93
CA ILE A 260 -0.29 -4.74 2.11
C ILE A 260 1.09 -4.22 1.74
N ASN A 261 1.66 -4.68 0.62
CA ASN A 261 2.95 -4.19 0.16
C ASN A 261 2.84 -2.71 -0.25
N LEU A 262 1.82 -2.35 -1.01
CA LEU A 262 1.55 -0.96 -1.40
C LEU A 262 1.24 -0.07 -0.20
N TRP A 263 0.51 -0.59 0.79
CA TRP A 263 0.25 0.10 2.05
C TRP A 263 1.54 0.47 2.79
N ASN A 264 2.48 -0.47 2.86
CA ASN A 264 3.77 -0.26 3.49
C ASN A 264 4.63 0.75 2.70
N GLU A 265 4.57 0.70 1.37
CA GLU A 265 5.22 1.66 0.47
C GLU A 265 4.71 3.09 0.68
N TRP A 266 3.38 3.24 0.66
CA TRP A 266 2.70 4.50 0.83
C TRP A 266 3.00 5.11 2.21
N ASN A 267 2.88 4.32 3.28
CA ASN A 267 3.21 4.77 4.63
C ASN A 267 4.69 5.14 4.78
N GLY A 268 5.61 4.35 4.23
CA GLY A 268 7.04 4.64 4.29
C GLY A 268 7.44 5.93 3.55
N SER A 269 6.72 6.26 2.48
CA SER A 269 7.04 7.41 1.62
C SER A 269 6.39 8.71 2.08
N ILE A 270 5.21 8.63 2.70
CA ILE A 270 4.33 9.79 2.96
C ILE A 270 4.12 10.05 4.45
N VAL A 271 3.87 9.01 5.24
CA VAL A 271 3.44 9.15 6.64
C VAL A 271 4.65 9.07 7.59
N PRO A 272 4.70 9.86 8.69
CA PRO A 272 5.74 9.70 9.69
C PRO A 272 5.54 8.40 10.48
N LYS A 273 6.62 7.79 10.95
CA LYS A 273 6.54 6.76 11.99
C LYS A 273 6.39 7.41 13.35
N ILE A 274 5.81 6.69 14.33
CA ILE A 274 5.73 7.15 15.72
C ILE A 274 6.71 6.33 16.56
N ASN A 275 7.54 7.01 17.33
CA ASN A 275 8.32 6.38 18.38
C ASN A 275 7.40 5.94 19.52
N GLU A 276 7.27 4.63 19.74
CA GLU A 276 6.38 4.08 20.77
C GLU A 276 6.71 4.55 22.20
N LYS A 277 7.94 5.02 22.47
CA LYS A 277 8.36 5.42 23.82
C LYS A 277 8.03 6.85 24.19
N ASN A 278 8.07 7.77 23.23
CA ASN A 278 7.93 9.21 23.50
C ASN A 278 6.93 9.90 22.56
N HIS A 279 6.24 9.14 21.70
CA HIS A 279 5.27 9.63 20.72
C HIS A 279 5.83 10.64 19.71
N GLU A 280 7.14 10.72 19.56
CA GLU A 280 7.77 11.61 18.57
C GLU A 280 7.61 11.06 17.15
N ARG A 281 7.46 11.98 16.19
CA ARG A 281 7.42 11.66 14.77
C ARG A 281 8.82 11.40 14.24
N ILE A 282 9.02 10.23 13.64
CA ILE A 282 10.25 9.82 12.96
C ILE A 282 10.00 9.87 11.45
N TRP A 283 10.82 10.64 10.74
CA TRP A 283 10.69 10.88 9.29
C TRP A 283 11.74 10.13 8.45
N ASP A 284 12.29 9.04 8.99
CA ASP A 284 13.35 8.28 8.34
C ASP A 284 12.93 7.81 6.94
N ASN A 285 13.68 8.27 5.93
CA ASN A 285 13.51 7.89 4.52
C ASN A 285 12.16 8.33 3.90
N ASN A 286 11.51 9.33 4.48
CA ASN A 286 10.23 9.85 4.00
C ASN A 286 10.43 10.91 2.90
N LEU A 287 9.70 10.77 1.79
CA LEU A 287 9.85 11.64 0.62
C LEU A 287 9.23 13.01 0.86
N ILE A 288 8.09 13.09 1.54
CA ILE A 288 7.47 14.36 1.93
C ILE A 288 8.42 15.16 2.82
N TYR A 289 9.05 14.53 3.80
CA TYR A 289 10.04 15.18 4.67
C TYR A 289 11.26 15.70 3.88
N SER A 290 11.72 14.94 2.89
CA SER A 290 12.83 15.35 2.00
C SER A 290 12.46 16.60 1.20
N VAL A 291 11.24 16.64 0.65
CA VAL A 291 10.71 17.81 -0.06
C VAL A 291 10.61 19.03 0.85
N VAL A 292 10.10 18.85 2.06
CA VAL A 292 9.97 19.94 3.04
C VAL A 292 11.33 20.51 3.44
N ASN A 293 12.32 19.65 3.73
CA ASN A 293 13.66 20.10 4.11
C ASN A 293 14.37 20.87 3.00
N PHE A 294 14.19 20.44 1.75
CA PHE A 294 14.69 21.17 0.60
C PHE A 294 14.17 22.61 0.59
N PHE A 295 12.85 22.80 0.64
CA PHE A 295 12.27 24.14 0.64
C PHE A 295 12.59 24.93 1.92
N LYS A 296 12.72 24.27 3.07
CA LYS A 296 13.17 24.90 4.32
C LYS A 296 14.54 25.55 4.16
N SER A 297 15.46 24.94 3.43
CA SER A 297 16.79 25.52 3.15
C SER A 297 16.69 26.82 2.33
N ILE A 298 15.82 26.83 1.31
CA ILE A 298 15.58 27.99 0.44
C ILE A 298 14.92 29.13 1.23
N TYR A 299 13.90 28.83 2.04
CA TYR A 299 13.15 29.84 2.77
C TYR A 299 13.96 30.46 3.92
N LYS A 300 14.81 29.67 4.60
CA LYS A 300 15.81 30.22 5.53
C LYS A 300 16.73 31.23 4.87
N LYS A 301 17.09 31.02 3.60
CA LYS A 301 17.87 32.02 2.85
C LYS A 301 17.01 33.25 2.53
N ALA A 302 15.77 33.05 2.08
CA ALA A 302 14.85 34.14 1.78
C ALA A 302 14.64 35.07 2.98
N GLU A 303 14.47 34.51 4.19
CA GLU A 303 14.36 35.28 5.42
C GLU A 303 15.62 36.09 5.73
N LYS A 304 16.81 35.49 5.58
CA LYS A 304 18.09 36.20 5.79
C LYS A 304 18.24 37.39 4.83
N ILE A 305 17.86 37.22 3.57
CA ILE A 305 17.88 38.31 2.58
C ILE A 305 16.86 39.38 2.96
N LYS A 306 15.65 38.99 3.35
CA LYS A 306 14.61 39.94 3.74
C LYS A 306 15.04 40.78 4.94
N LEU A 307 15.67 40.17 5.95
CA LEU A 307 16.15 40.87 7.14
C LEU A 307 17.35 41.78 6.87
N LYS A 308 18.29 41.35 6.02
CA LYS A 308 19.54 42.10 5.77
C LYS A 308 19.41 43.17 4.69
N ASN A 309 18.59 42.91 3.68
CA ASN A 309 18.55 43.71 2.45
C ASN A 309 17.15 44.27 2.16
N ASN A 310 16.15 43.99 3.00
CA ASN A 310 14.74 44.33 2.78
C ASN A 310 14.17 43.83 1.43
N ALA A 311 14.82 42.87 0.79
CA ALA A 311 14.49 42.37 -0.54
C ALA A 311 13.86 40.96 -0.50
N ASN A 312 13.21 40.58 -1.59
CA ASN A 312 12.71 39.21 -1.78
C ASN A 312 13.76 38.35 -2.45
N LEU A 313 13.76 37.05 -2.13
CA LEU A 313 14.57 36.07 -2.85
C LEU A 313 13.95 35.81 -4.22
N ILE A 314 14.76 36.01 -5.25
CA ILE A 314 14.43 35.83 -6.66
C ILE A 314 15.18 34.62 -7.20
N LEU A 315 14.46 33.76 -7.91
CA LEU A 315 15.04 32.80 -8.84
C LEU A 315 15.16 33.48 -10.20
N ARG A 316 16.38 33.59 -10.70
CA ARG A 316 16.67 34.03 -12.06
C ARG A 316 16.93 32.83 -12.95
N LEU A 317 16.20 32.75 -14.06
CA LEU A 317 16.44 31.82 -15.15
C LEU A 317 16.96 32.59 -16.35
N GLN A 318 18.13 32.22 -16.85
CA GLN A 318 18.76 32.87 -18.01
C GLN A 318 18.94 31.85 -19.13
N ASN A 319 18.45 32.16 -20.32
CA ASN A 319 18.56 31.28 -21.47
C ASN A 319 20.02 31.13 -21.91
N LYS A 320 20.49 29.89 -22.08
CA LYS A 320 21.90 29.59 -22.44
C LYS A 320 22.26 30.05 -23.85
N THR A 321 21.29 30.12 -24.77
CA THR A 321 21.48 30.52 -26.17
C THR A 321 21.17 31.99 -26.44
N ASN A 322 20.40 32.65 -25.57
CA ASN A 322 20.09 34.07 -25.66
C ASN A 322 20.19 34.72 -24.28
N SER A 323 21.35 35.29 -23.94
CA SER A 323 21.63 35.81 -22.61
C SER A 323 20.77 37.01 -22.19
N GLU A 324 20.14 37.71 -23.14
CA GLU A 324 19.21 38.83 -22.86
C GLU A 324 17.85 38.34 -22.35
N GLU A 325 17.55 37.06 -22.57
CA GLU A 325 16.31 36.47 -22.13
C GLU A 325 16.43 35.98 -20.68
N ILE A 326 15.96 36.84 -19.79
CA ILE A 326 15.99 36.64 -18.34
C ILE A 326 14.55 36.56 -17.82
N ILE A 327 14.29 35.58 -16.96
CA ILE A 327 13.02 35.41 -16.28
C ILE A 327 13.30 35.42 -14.78
N ASP A 328 12.71 36.40 -14.09
CA ASP A 328 12.85 36.58 -12.66
C ASP A 328 11.56 36.18 -11.94
N LEU A 329 11.72 35.31 -10.95
CA LEU A 329 10.66 34.58 -10.29
C LEU A 329 10.78 34.76 -8.77
N ASP A 330 9.82 35.45 -8.16
CA ASP A 330 9.76 35.59 -6.70
C ASP A 330 9.40 34.23 -6.06
N ILE A 331 10.31 33.69 -5.24
CA ILE A 331 10.20 32.37 -4.65
C ILE A 331 8.96 32.21 -3.79
N LYS A 332 8.63 33.24 -2.98
CA LYS A 332 7.45 33.20 -2.12
C LYS A 332 6.18 33.16 -2.95
N LYS A 333 6.08 34.04 -3.96
CA LYS A 333 4.91 34.08 -4.85
C LYS A 333 4.65 32.77 -5.61
N ILE A 334 5.66 31.94 -5.82
CA ILE A 334 5.56 30.70 -6.58
C ILE A 334 5.25 29.52 -5.68
N PHE A 335 5.95 29.41 -4.55
CA PHE A 335 5.92 28.21 -3.72
C PHE A 335 5.07 28.36 -2.45
N ASP A 336 4.68 29.56 -2.03
CA ASP A 336 3.92 29.74 -0.77
C ASP A 336 2.64 28.91 -0.75
N ASN A 337 1.84 28.92 -1.84
CA ASN A 337 0.59 28.17 -1.88
C ASN A 337 0.83 26.65 -1.73
N PHE A 338 1.84 26.11 -2.41
CA PHE A 338 2.22 24.70 -2.28
C PHE A 338 2.71 24.39 -0.86
N LEU A 339 3.60 25.21 -0.31
CA LEU A 339 4.18 24.96 1.00
C LEU A 339 3.16 25.12 2.13
N LEU A 340 2.18 26.01 2.00
CA LEU A 340 1.08 26.11 2.95
C LEU A 340 0.15 24.89 2.91
N GLN A 341 0.17 24.07 1.87
CA GLN A 341 -0.53 22.77 1.90
C GLN A 341 0.27 21.69 2.64
N ILE A 342 1.61 21.78 2.64
CA ILE A 342 2.48 20.72 3.19
C ILE A 342 2.92 20.98 4.63
N VAL A 343 3.07 22.24 5.05
CA VAL A 343 3.42 22.63 6.43
C VAL A 343 2.39 23.56 7.08
N ASP A 344 2.33 23.55 8.42
CA ASP A 344 1.48 24.41 9.25
C ASP A 344 1.78 25.89 9.02
N ASP A 345 3.05 26.25 9.12
CA ASP A 345 3.57 27.59 8.90
C ASP A 345 5.08 27.55 8.59
N PHE A 346 5.63 28.68 8.17
CA PHE A 346 7.05 28.83 7.82
C PHE A 346 7.97 29.07 9.02
N GLU A 347 7.45 29.22 10.23
CA GLU A 347 8.25 29.39 11.45
C GLU A 347 8.63 28.02 12.02
N ASN A 348 7.63 27.14 12.16
CA ASN A 348 7.74 25.84 12.79
C ASN A 348 8.09 24.72 11.78
N TRP A 349 7.69 24.85 10.50
CA TRP A 349 7.87 23.81 9.48
C TRP A 349 7.29 22.44 9.88
N ASN A 350 6.24 22.43 10.70
CA ASN A 350 5.54 21.21 11.07
C ASN A 350 4.76 20.68 9.88
N ILE A 351 4.99 19.42 9.50
CA ILE A 351 4.36 18.80 8.33
C ILE A 351 2.91 18.43 8.65
N LYS A 352 1.98 18.82 7.76
CA LYS A 352 0.52 18.61 7.84
C LYS A 352 0.06 17.17 7.63
N ILE A 353 0.98 16.22 7.47
CA ILE A 353 0.71 14.80 7.37
C ILE A 353 0.90 14.18 8.75
N TYR A 354 -0.14 13.48 9.21
CA TYR A 354 -0.22 12.95 10.57
C TYR A 354 -0.18 11.43 10.51
N TYR A 355 0.31 10.80 11.58
CA TYR A 355 0.15 9.36 11.73
C TYR A 355 -1.36 9.06 11.86
N PRO A 356 -1.89 8.02 11.20
CA PRO A 356 -3.30 7.67 11.31
C PRO A 356 -3.68 7.36 12.77
N GLU A 357 -4.91 7.70 13.17
CA GLU A 357 -5.37 7.52 14.55
C GLU A 357 -5.41 6.04 14.99
N LYS A 358 -5.54 5.13 14.03
CA LYS A 358 -5.59 3.68 14.27
C LYS A 358 -4.27 3.02 13.85
N ASP A 359 -3.94 1.91 14.52
CA ASP A 359 -2.70 1.16 14.24
C ASP A 359 -2.74 0.58 12.82
N TYR A 360 -1.69 0.85 12.03
CA TYR A 360 -1.55 0.32 10.67
C TYR A 360 -1.56 -1.22 10.64
N LYS A 361 -1.25 -1.87 11.78
CA LYS A 361 -1.28 -3.33 11.93
C LYS A 361 -2.68 -3.91 11.78
N ASP A 362 -3.75 -3.14 11.99
CA ASP A 362 -5.11 -3.64 11.80
C ASP A 362 -5.40 -3.94 10.32
N LEU A 363 -4.86 -3.13 9.40
CA LEU A 363 -5.00 -3.36 7.96
C LEU A 363 -4.22 -4.62 7.52
N GLU A 364 -3.00 -4.80 8.05
CA GLU A 364 -2.21 -6.02 7.86
C GLU A 364 -2.96 -7.24 8.41
N TYR A 365 -3.45 -7.19 9.65
CA TYR A 365 -4.22 -8.28 10.26
C TYR A 365 -5.44 -8.68 9.42
N ILE A 366 -6.20 -7.70 8.90
CA ILE A 366 -7.39 -7.99 8.08
C ILE A 366 -7.03 -8.59 6.72
N PHE A 367 -6.10 -7.99 5.98
CA PHE A 367 -5.86 -8.38 4.58
C PHE A 367 -4.77 -9.44 4.41
N LYS A 368 -3.98 -9.72 5.45
CA LYS A 368 -3.00 -10.79 5.47
C LYS A 368 -3.47 -11.92 6.38
N ASP A 369 -3.49 -11.70 7.69
CA ASP A 369 -3.66 -12.77 8.67
C ASP A 369 -5.02 -13.48 8.55
N ASN A 370 -6.11 -12.72 8.37
CA ASN A 370 -7.44 -13.34 8.19
C ASN A 370 -7.57 -14.06 6.83
N PHE A 371 -6.92 -13.59 5.76
CA PHE A 371 -6.94 -14.31 4.48
C PHE A 371 -6.10 -15.58 4.54
N GLU A 372 -4.94 -15.55 5.20
CA GLU A 372 -4.16 -16.76 5.49
C GLU A 372 -4.98 -17.76 6.33
N GLU A 373 -5.78 -17.28 7.29
CA GLU A 373 -6.71 -18.12 8.04
C GLU A 373 -7.78 -18.74 7.13
N LEU A 374 -8.41 -17.97 6.24
CA LEU A 374 -9.39 -18.50 5.27
C LEU A 374 -8.79 -19.58 4.38
N MET A 375 -7.57 -19.37 3.85
CA MET A 375 -6.87 -20.36 3.06
C MET A 375 -6.62 -21.63 3.87
N SER A 376 -6.13 -21.50 5.11
CA SER A 376 -5.92 -22.64 6.01
C SER A 376 -7.20 -23.44 6.25
N ILE A 377 -8.33 -22.77 6.46
CA ILE A 377 -9.63 -23.41 6.67
C ILE A 377 -10.11 -24.08 5.38
N ALA A 378 -9.98 -23.42 4.22
CA ALA A 378 -10.36 -23.99 2.93
C ALA A 378 -9.57 -25.26 2.60
N SER A 379 -8.26 -25.27 2.82
CA SER A 379 -7.43 -26.47 2.66
C SER A 379 -7.83 -27.60 3.62
N LYS A 380 -8.28 -27.28 4.84
CA LYS A 380 -8.83 -28.30 5.76
C LYS A 380 -10.14 -28.88 5.23
N ILE A 381 -11.03 -28.05 4.69
CA ILE A 381 -12.28 -28.48 4.05
C ILE A 381 -11.99 -29.40 2.87
N GLU A 382 -11.05 -29.03 2.01
CA GLU A 382 -10.57 -29.87 0.90
C GLU A 382 -10.07 -31.23 1.39
N ARG A 383 -9.23 -31.25 2.43
CA ARG A 383 -8.74 -32.51 3.02
C ARG A 383 -9.87 -33.39 3.55
N ILE A 384 -10.87 -32.78 4.20
CA ILE A 384 -12.06 -33.50 4.70
C ILE A 384 -12.85 -34.11 3.54
N ILE A 385 -13.02 -33.39 2.42
CA ILE A 385 -13.66 -33.91 1.21
C ILE A 385 -12.88 -35.08 0.62
N ASN A 386 -11.56 -34.94 0.46
CA ASN A 386 -10.73 -35.96 -0.15
C ASN A 386 -10.70 -37.24 0.71
N ASN A 387 -10.68 -37.09 2.03
CA ASN A 387 -10.76 -38.22 2.97
C ASN A 387 -12.14 -38.90 2.99
N TYR A 388 -13.20 -38.23 2.58
CA TYR A 388 -14.54 -38.82 2.45
C TYR A 388 -14.71 -39.54 1.10
N LYS A 389 -14.04 -39.07 0.05
CA LYS A 389 -14.05 -39.68 -1.29
C LYS A 389 -13.20 -40.96 -1.38
N ASN A 390 -12.15 -41.06 -0.56
CA ASN A 390 -11.25 -42.22 -0.44
C ASN A 390 -11.69 -43.14 0.68
#